data_AF-A0A836REL9-F1
#
_entry.id   AF-A0A836REL9-F1
#
_cell.length_a   1.000
_cell.length_b   1.000
_cell.length_c   1.000
_cell.angle_alpha   90.00
_cell.angle_beta   90.00
_cell.angle_gamma   90.00
#
_symmetry.space_group_name_H-M   'P 1'
#
loop_
_entity.id
_entity.type
_entity.pdbx_description
1 polymer ?
#
loop_
_entity_poly.entity_id
_entity_poly.type
_entity_poly.pdbx_seq_one_letter_code
_entity_poly.pdbx_strand_id
1 'polypeptide(L)'
;MENYRESSSKEKGFIDWSKGKVYAKGYGVANPNLPKATALFGARRAALVDARRNLLETIGGVRIDSETIILNKMTKSDKIKAVVSGVVKNSFPVNFVVHKD
;
A
#
# COMPACT_ATOMS: atom_id res chain seq x y z
N MET A 1 2.61 13.31 -24.38
CA MET A 1 3.21 13.59 -23.07
C MET A 1 2.55 12.65 -22.07
N GLU A 2 2.90 11.38 -22.16
CA GLU A 2 2.16 10.28 -21.52
C GLU A 2 3.18 9.38 -20.83
N ASN A 3 3.41 9.66 -19.55
CA ASN A 3 4.19 8.79 -18.68
C ASN A 3 3.24 8.08 -17.72
N TYR A 4 2.29 7.33 -18.28
CA TYR A 4 1.59 6.29 -17.53
C TYR A 4 2.54 5.11 -17.42
N ARG A 5 3.54 5.23 -16.54
CA ARG A 5 4.33 4.06 -16.14
C ARG A 5 3.32 3.11 -15.51
N GLU A 6 3.05 2.02 -16.21
CA GLU A 6 2.46 0.82 -15.65
C GLU A 6 3.19 0.51 -14.33
N SER A 7 2.58 0.94 -13.23
CA SER A 7 2.88 0.32 -11.94
C SER A 7 2.45 -1.12 -12.13
N SER A 8 3.44 -1.97 -12.34
CA SER A 8 3.27 -3.41 -12.45
C SER A 8 2.26 -3.84 -11.38
N SER A 9 1.35 -4.73 -11.75
CA SER A 9 0.25 -5.24 -10.91
C SER A 9 0.66 -5.77 -9.53
N LYS A 10 1.96 -5.76 -9.19
CA LYS A 10 2.56 -6.19 -7.92
C LYS A 10 2.84 -5.06 -6.93
N GLU A 11 2.93 -3.80 -7.33
CA GLU A 11 3.26 -2.73 -6.40
C GLU A 11 2.05 -2.34 -5.52
N LYS A 12 2.24 -2.48 -4.21
CA LYS A 12 1.22 -2.18 -3.19
C LYS A 12 1.04 -0.68 -2.96
N GLY A 13 2.02 0.15 -3.31
CA GLY A 13 1.94 1.61 -3.25
C GLY A 13 2.98 2.30 -4.11
N PHE A 14 2.73 3.56 -4.44
CA PHE A 14 3.61 4.40 -5.24
C PHE A 14 3.49 5.88 -4.85
N ILE A 15 4.52 6.67 -5.15
CA ILE A 15 4.54 8.12 -4.91
C ILE A 15 4.47 8.86 -6.23
N ASP A 16 3.52 9.78 -6.34
CA ASP A 16 3.47 10.81 -7.38
C ASP A 16 4.14 12.08 -6.84
N TRP A 17 5.44 12.21 -7.10
CA TRP A 17 6.26 13.35 -6.69
C TRP A 17 5.82 14.67 -7.35
N SER A 18 5.28 14.59 -8.57
CA SER A 18 4.80 15.79 -9.29
C SER A 18 3.58 16.41 -8.61
N LYS A 19 2.78 15.60 -7.92
CA LYS A 19 1.57 16.04 -7.21
C LYS A 19 1.72 16.04 -5.69
N GLY A 20 2.86 15.61 -5.15
CA GLY A 20 3.09 15.44 -3.72
C GLY A 20 2.12 14.44 -3.07
N LYS A 21 1.71 13.38 -3.79
CA LYS A 21 0.70 12.41 -3.32
C LYS A 21 1.28 11.01 -3.23
N VAL A 22 0.82 10.26 -2.22
CA VAL A 22 1.13 8.84 -2.06
C VAL A 22 -0.15 8.04 -2.28
N TYR A 23 -0.03 6.99 -3.07
CA TYR A 23 -1.13 6.08 -3.39
C TYR A 23 -0.78 4.67 -2.95
N ALA A 24 -1.79 3.92 -2.52
CA ALA A 24 -1.65 2.50 -2.27
C ALA A 24 -2.90 1.73 -2.71
N LYS A 25 -2.70 0.47 -3.05
CA LYS A 25 -3.74 -0.50 -3.33
C LYS A 25 -3.89 -1.40 -2.11
N GLY A 26 -5.11 -1.84 -1.85
CA GLY A 26 -5.37 -2.84 -0.82
C GLY A 26 -6.46 -3.81 -1.20
N TYR A 27 -6.45 -4.96 -0.54
CA TYR A 27 -7.27 -6.11 -0.88
C TYR A 27 -8.11 -6.58 0.30
N GLY A 28 -9.32 -7.04 0.00
CA GLY A 28 -10.22 -7.62 0.98
C GLY A 28 -11.06 -8.69 0.32
N VAL A 29 -11.19 -9.83 0.98
CA VAL A 29 -11.92 -11.00 0.48
C VAL A 29 -13.31 -11.00 1.10
N ALA A 30 -14.33 -11.17 0.27
CA ALA A 30 -15.71 -11.29 0.72
C ALA A 30 -15.92 -12.65 1.39
N ASN A 31 -16.56 -12.67 2.56
CA ASN A 31 -16.89 -13.92 3.24
C ASN A 31 -18.05 -14.61 2.48
N PRO A 32 -17.85 -15.80 1.90
CA PRO A 32 -18.88 -16.48 1.11
C PRO A 32 -20.07 -16.97 1.95
N ASN A 33 -19.92 -17.10 3.27
CA ASN A 33 -20.96 -17.58 4.17
C ASN A 33 -21.94 -16.47 4.62
N LEU A 34 -21.71 -15.22 4.20
CA LEU A 34 -22.56 -14.07 4.55
C LEU A 34 -23.41 -13.62 3.36
N PRO A 35 -24.57 -12.97 3.60
CA PRO A 35 -25.30 -12.30 2.54
C PRO A 35 -24.41 -11.35 1.74
N LYS A 36 -24.58 -11.34 0.41
CA LYS A 36 -23.70 -10.63 -0.53
C LYS A 36 -23.42 -9.18 -0.13
N ALA A 37 -24.43 -8.44 0.31
CA ALA A 37 -24.26 -7.06 0.75
C ALA A 37 -23.31 -6.94 1.96
N THR A 38 -23.53 -7.77 2.99
CA THR A 38 -22.70 -7.82 4.20
C THR A 38 -21.28 -8.28 3.89
N ALA A 39 -21.13 -9.30 3.04
CA ALA A 39 -19.83 -9.83 2.62
C ALA A 39 -18.99 -8.77 1.89
N LEU A 40 -19.60 -8.04 0.95
CA LEU A 40 -18.94 -6.96 0.21
C LEU A 40 -18.59 -5.77 1.11
N PHE A 41 -19.44 -5.44 2.08
CA PHE A 41 -19.14 -4.39 3.05
C PHE A 41 -17.91 -4.74 3.91
N GLY A 42 -17.83 -6.00 4.37
CA GLY A 42 -16.66 -6.52 5.08
C GLY A 42 -15.39 -6.48 4.23
N ALA A 43 -15.47 -6.97 2.98
CA ALA A 43 -14.36 -6.95 2.04
C ALA A 43 -13.83 -5.54 1.78
N ARG A 44 -14.72 -4.56 1.55
CA ARG A 44 -14.36 -3.15 1.35
C ARG A 44 -13.62 -2.56 2.56
N ARG A 45 -14.08 -2.88 3.77
CA ARG A 45 -13.40 -2.47 5.01
C ARG A 45 -12.01 -3.07 5.14
N ALA A 46 -11.87 -4.36 4.86
CA ALA A 46 -10.58 -5.05 4.87
C ALA A 46 -9.61 -4.43 3.84
N ALA A 47 -10.08 -4.19 2.62
CA ALA A 47 -9.30 -3.55 1.56
C ALA A 47 -8.82 -2.14 1.94
N LEU A 48 -9.66 -1.35 2.60
CA LEU A 48 -9.28 -0.03 3.11
C LEU A 48 -8.18 -0.09 4.18
N VAL A 49 -8.27 -1.05 5.10
CA VAL A 49 -7.24 -1.24 6.14
C VAL A 49 -5.92 -1.69 5.51
N ASP A 50 -5.99 -2.64 4.57
CA ASP A 50 -4.83 -3.12 3.81
C ASP A 50 -4.14 -1.99 3.03
N ALA A 51 -4.92 -1.17 2.32
CA ALA A 51 -4.39 -0.02 1.58
C ALA A 51 -3.69 0.98 2.50
N ARG A 52 -4.26 1.26 3.69
CA ARG A 52 -3.63 2.19 4.66
C ARG A 52 -2.34 1.65 5.26
N ARG A 53 -2.25 0.34 5.51
CA ARG A 53 -0.98 -0.29 5.88
C ARG A 53 0.04 -0.13 4.76
N ASN A 54 -0.36 -0.42 3.53
CA ASN A 54 0.53 -0.28 2.37
C ASN A 54 0.98 1.18 2.16
N LEU A 55 0.13 2.17 2.47
CA LEU A 55 0.54 3.59 2.53
C LEU A 55 1.63 3.85 3.58
N LEU A 56 1.47 3.31 4.80
CA LEU A 56 2.48 3.45 5.86
C LEU A 56 3.81 2.84 5.44
N GLU A 57 3.78 1.63 4.90
CA GLU A 57 4.97 0.93 4.43
C GLU A 57 5.67 1.73 3.32
N THR A 58 4.91 2.29 2.38
CA THR A 58 5.45 3.13 1.29
C THR A 58 6.11 4.39 1.84
N ILE A 59 5.46 5.10 2.77
CA ILE A 59 5.99 6.33 3.39
C ILE A 59 7.23 6.02 4.25
N GLY A 60 7.19 4.93 5.01
CA GLY A 60 8.30 4.50 5.86
C GLY A 60 9.53 4.08 5.05
N GLY A 61 9.33 3.28 4.00
CA GLY A 61 10.39 2.88 3.07
C GLY A 61 11.08 4.08 2.44
N VAL A 62 10.32 5.10 2.04
CA VAL A 62 10.88 6.32 1.46
C VAL A 62 11.74 7.13 2.44
N ARG A 63 11.37 7.21 3.72
CA ARG A 63 12.23 7.83 4.74
C ARG A 63 13.52 7.04 4.96
N ILE A 64 13.43 5.71 5.02
CA ILE A 64 14.59 4.82 5.15
C ILE A 64 15.52 4.97 3.93
N ASP A 65 14.97 4.97 2.72
CA ASP A 65 15.73 5.14 1.48
C ASP A 65 16.35 6.54 1.36
N SER A 66 15.67 7.59 1.85
CA SER A 66 16.15 8.98 1.76
C SER A 66 17.24 9.31 2.79
N GLU A 67 17.26 8.64 3.95
CA GLU A 67 18.25 8.88 5.01
C GLU A 67 19.32 7.79 5.11
N THR A 68 19.10 6.56 4.63
CA THR A 68 19.99 5.44 4.98
C THR A 68 19.96 4.28 3.97
N ILE A 69 20.57 4.39 2.78
CA ILE A 69 21.10 3.21 2.06
C ILE A 69 22.33 3.57 1.19
N ILE A 70 23.47 3.92 1.79
CA ILE A 70 24.76 3.82 1.04
C ILE A 70 25.82 2.99 1.79
N LEU A 71 25.79 2.85 3.12
CA LEU A 71 26.84 2.10 3.85
C LEU A 71 26.53 0.64 4.20
N ASN A 72 25.26 0.20 4.25
CA ASN A 72 24.93 -1.14 4.78
C ASN A 72 24.77 -2.24 3.73
N LYS A 73 24.98 -1.97 2.43
CA LYS A 73 24.85 -3.00 1.38
C LYS A 73 26.07 -3.91 1.21
N MET A 74 27.21 -3.60 1.85
CA MET A 74 28.43 -4.42 1.69
C MET A 74 28.68 -5.45 2.81
N THR A 75 27.95 -5.41 3.93
CA THR A 75 28.29 -6.27 5.08
C THR A 75 27.10 -7.06 5.60
N LYS A 76 26.92 -8.24 4.99
CA LYS A 76 26.48 -9.50 5.59
C LYS A 76 25.13 -9.55 6.34
N SER A 77 24.19 -10.24 5.70
CA SER A 77 23.44 -11.37 6.27
C SER A 77 22.34 -11.16 7.33
N ASP A 78 22.04 -9.95 7.81
CA ASP A 78 20.88 -9.79 8.68
C ASP A 78 19.75 -9.06 7.97
N LYS A 79 18.65 -9.79 7.78
CA LYS A 79 17.35 -9.25 7.39
C LYS A 79 16.99 -8.14 8.39
N ILE A 80 17.28 -6.89 8.04
CA ILE A 80 16.78 -5.73 8.76
C ILE A 80 15.25 -5.79 8.63
N LYS A 81 14.57 -6.30 9.65
CA LYS A 81 13.12 -6.14 9.81
C LYS A 81 12.89 -4.67 10.15
N ALA A 82 12.69 -3.85 9.13
CA ALA A 82 12.25 -2.47 9.34
C ALA A 82 10.80 -2.49 9.89
N VAL A 83 10.63 -2.11 11.14
CA VAL A 83 9.31 -1.90 11.75
C VAL A 83 8.92 -0.45 11.51
N VAL A 84 7.88 -0.22 10.72
CA VAL A 84 7.34 1.12 10.48
C VAL A 84 6.25 1.40 11.53
N SER A 85 6.46 2.41 12.37
CA SER A 85 5.42 2.98 13.23
C SER A 85 5.00 4.34 12.69
N GLY A 86 3.70 4.63 12.71
CA GLY A 86 3.17 5.89 12.20
C GLY A 86 1.66 5.94 12.17
N VAL A 87 1.11 7.15 12.01
CA VAL A 87 -0.34 7.37 11.91
C VAL A 87 -0.64 7.97 10.54
N VAL A 88 -1.46 7.29 9.73
CA VAL A 88 -2.03 7.87 8.51
C VAL A 88 -3.31 8.61 8.90
N LYS A 89 -3.30 9.94 8.75
CA LYS A 89 -4.49 10.79 8.86
C LYS A 89 -4.86 11.32 7.48
N ASN A 90 -6.14 11.64 7.27
CA ASN A 90 -6.65 12.26 6.04
C ASN A 90 -6.42 11.46 4.73
N SER A 91 -6.33 10.12 4.81
CA SER A 91 -6.39 9.27 3.61
C SER A 91 -7.84 9.06 3.17
N PHE A 92 -8.08 9.09 1.86
CA PHE A 92 -9.38 8.83 1.26
C PHE A 92 -9.26 7.80 0.13
N PRO A 93 -10.29 6.94 -0.07
CA PRO A 93 -10.30 6.03 -1.19
C PRO A 93 -10.45 6.78 -2.52
N VAL A 94 -9.65 6.39 -3.51
CA VAL A 94 -9.69 6.99 -4.86
C VAL A 94 -10.37 6.08 -5.88
N ASN A 95 -10.39 4.77 -5.65
CA ASN A 95 -11.03 3.79 -6.52
C ASN A 95 -11.38 2.52 -5.73
N PHE A 96 -12.47 1.85 -6.12
CA PHE A 96 -12.86 0.54 -5.63
C PHE A 96 -13.23 -0.36 -6.80
N VAL A 97 -12.53 -1.47 -6.95
CA VAL A 97 -12.83 -2.51 -7.95
C VAL A 97 -13.27 -3.76 -7.22
N VAL A 98 -14.42 -4.30 -7.60
CA VAL A 98 -14.88 -5.62 -7.14
C VAL A 98 -14.55 -6.61 -8.24
N HIS A 99 -13.60 -7.50 -7.98
CA HIS A 99 -13.34 -8.64 -8.83
C HIS A 99 -14.41 -9.70 -8.54
N LYS A 100 -15.09 -10.16 -9.59
CA LYS A 100 -15.90 -11.38 -9.52
C LYS A 100 -14.96 -12.54 -9.84
N ASP A 101 -15.01 -13.58 -9.03
CA ASP A 101 -14.39 -14.87 -9.36
C ASP A 101 -14.99 -15.45 -10.65
#